data_AF-A0A838VLK4-F1
#
_entry.id   AF-A0A838VLK4-F1
#
_cell.length_a   1.000
_cell.length_b   1.000
_cell.length_c   1.000
_cell.angle_alpha   90.00
_cell.angle_beta   90.00
_cell.angle_gamma   90.00
#
_symmetry.space_group_name_H-M   'P 1'
#
loop_
_entity.id
_entity.type
_entity.pdbx_description
1 polymer ?
#
loop_
_entity_poly.entity_id
_entity_poly.type
_entity_poly.pdbx_seq_one_letter_code
_entity_poly.pdbx_strand_id
1 'polypeptide(L)'
;SLYTVTDNLEVACNAITEFYQVYHSCRYVSDMLVIRLKTDLSDADVEQLNTEFKDILVKGRIEKSQALPAEAGDESWDLPRLVLTFNQRDLGRLYQMIARINQLGTHVAHPELK
;
A
#
# COMPACT_ATOMS: atom_id res chain seq x y z
N SER A 1 -2.68 -14.60 -2.62
CA SER A 1 -3.78 -15.19 -1.83
C SER A 1 -4.46 -14.08 -1.05
N LEU A 2 -5.77 -14.12 -0.81
CA LEU A 2 -6.46 -13.14 0.06
C LEU A 2 -6.24 -13.47 1.55
N TYR A 3 -6.06 -14.75 1.87
CA TYR A 3 -5.85 -15.22 3.24
C TYR A 3 -4.65 -16.17 3.29
N THR A 4 -3.92 -16.13 4.40
CA THR A 4 -2.92 -17.13 4.77
C THR A 4 -3.41 -17.80 6.05
N VAL A 5 -3.74 -19.09 5.97
CA VAL A 5 -4.16 -19.90 7.12
C VAL A 5 -3.07 -20.92 7.38
N THR A 6 -2.48 -20.89 8.57
CA THR A 6 -1.36 -21.76 8.94
C THR A 6 -1.34 -21.92 10.45
N ASP A 7 -0.84 -23.06 10.90
CA ASP A 7 -0.47 -23.35 12.30
C ASP A 7 1.05 -23.23 12.52
N ASN A 8 1.81 -22.90 11.47
CA ASN A 8 3.25 -22.69 11.54
C ASN A 8 3.56 -21.23 11.90
N LEU A 9 4.29 -21.04 13.01
CA LEU A 9 4.66 -19.72 13.51
C LEU A 9 5.49 -18.90 12.51
N GLU A 10 6.47 -19.51 11.84
CA GLU A 10 7.34 -18.84 10.87
C GLU A 10 6.54 -18.33 9.68
N VAL A 11 5.63 -19.16 9.16
CA VAL A 11 4.75 -18.77 8.04
C VAL A 11 3.84 -17.60 8.46
N ALA A 12 3.30 -17.62 9.68
CA ALA A 12 2.48 -16.52 10.19
C ALA A 12 3.28 -15.21 10.33
N CYS A 13 4.48 -15.26 10.91
CA CYS A 13 5.36 -14.10 11.05
C CYS A 13 5.76 -13.52 9.69
N ASN A 14 6.13 -14.36 8.73
CA ASN A 14 6.50 -13.93 7.39
C ASN A 14 5.33 -13.26 6.68
N ALA A 15 4.12 -13.85 6.75
CA ALA A 15 2.93 -13.27 6.13
C ALA A 15 2.61 -11.87 6.66
N ILE A 16 2.74 -11.65 7.97
CA ILE A 16 2.54 -10.32 8.59
C ILE A 16 3.64 -9.36 8.15
N THR A 17 4.90 -9.79 8.21
CA THR A 17 6.06 -8.96 7.89
C THR A 17 6.03 -8.50 6.43
N GLU A 18 5.76 -9.41 5.50
CA GLU A 18 5.62 -9.12 4.07
C GLU A 18 4.46 -8.16 3.80
N PHE A 19 3.33 -8.32 4.50
CA PHE A 19 2.17 -7.45 4.30
C PHE A 19 2.41 -6.00 4.72
N TYR A 20 3.21 -5.77 5.77
CA TYR A 20 3.51 -4.43 6.29
C TYR A 20 4.91 -3.92 5.92
N GLN A 21 5.56 -4.53 4.93
CA GLN A 21 6.95 -4.20 4.62
C GLN A 21 7.10 -2.79 4.05
N VAL A 22 6.25 -2.44 3.08
CA VAL A 22 6.18 -1.12 2.43
C VAL A 22 4.85 -0.47 2.77
N TYR A 23 3.76 -1.23 2.76
CA TYR A 23 2.44 -0.75 3.17
C TYR A 23 2.41 -0.42 4.67
N HIS A 24 1.89 0.77 5.01
CA HIS A 24 1.65 1.17 6.39
C HIS A 24 0.16 1.05 6.75
N SER A 25 -0.68 1.77 6.02
CA SER A 25 -2.12 1.88 6.30
C SER A 25 -2.85 2.45 5.08
N CYS A 26 -4.17 2.38 5.07
CA CYS A 26 -4.98 3.17 4.14
C CYS A 26 -6.18 3.80 4.84
N ARG A 27 -6.70 4.88 4.25
CA ARG A 27 -7.94 5.55 4.67
C ARG A 27 -8.63 6.18 3.48
N TYR A 28 -9.92 6.48 3.65
CA TYR A 28 -10.61 7.35 2.72
C TYR A 28 -10.45 8.82 3.10
N VAL A 29 -10.29 9.66 2.08
CA VAL A 29 -10.46 11.11 2.13
C VAL A 29 -11.41 11.48 1.00
N SER A 30 -12.67 11.74 1.34
CA SER A 30 -13.76 11.88 0.36
C SER A 30 -13.89 10.63 -0.53
N ASP A 31 -13.81 10.76 -1.86
CA ASP A 31 -13.89 9.65 -2.82
C ASP A 31 -12.54 8.98 -3.11
N MET A 32 -11.45 9.46 -2.50
CA MET A 32 -10.10 8.96 -2.72
C MET A 32 -9.69 7.98 -1.62
N LEU A 33 -9.15 6.84 -2.03
CA LEU A 33 -8.39 5.96 -1.16
C LEU A 33 -6.96 6.51 -1.08
N VAL A 34 -6.50 6.80 0.13
CA VAL A 34 -5.12 7.19 0.43
C VAL A 34 -4.43 5.98 1.03
N ILE A 35 -3.36 5.51 0.39
CA ILE A 35 -2.51 4.43 0.86
C ILE A 35 -1.19 5.04 1.32
N ARG A 36 -0.83 4.82 2.59
CA ARG A 36 0.42 5.29 3.18
C ARG A 36 1.48 4.20 3.10
N LEU A 37 2.70 4.61 2.80
CA LEU A 37 3.85 3.75 2.61
C LEU A 37 4.94 4.10 3.63
N LYS A 38 5.71 3.10 4.06
CA LYS A 38 6.89 3.27 4.90
C LYS A 38 8.08 3.77 4.08
N THR A 39 8.15 3.39 2.80
CA THR A 39 9.16 3.83 1.84
C THR A 39 8.51 4.29 0.56
N ASP A 40 9.18 5.23 -0.11
CA ASP A 40 8.68 5.78 -1.36
C ASP A 40 8.89 4.78 -2.51
N LEU A 41 7.99 4.83 -3.50
CA LEU A 41 8.12 4.05 -4.74
C LEU A 41 8.71 4.92 -5.85
N SER A 42 9.43 4.30 -6.79
CA SER A 42 9.89 5.02 -7.97
C SER A 42 8.72 5.36 -8.90
N ASP A 43 8.87 6.35 -9.77
CA ASP A 43 7.82 6.70 -10.74
C ASP A 43 7.54 5.55 -11.71
N ALA A 44 8.55 4.73 -12.01
CA ALA A 44 8.40 3.52 -12.83
C ALA A 44 7.54 2.46 -12.14
N ASP A 45 7.70 2.27 -10.83
CA ASP A 45 6.87 1.36 -10.04
C ASP A 45 5.41 1.82 -10.02
N VAL A 46 5.18 3.14 -9.89
CA VAL A 46 3.83 3.70 -9.92
C VAL A 46 3.18 3.52 -11.29
N GLU A 47 3.92 3.70 -12.38
CA GLU A 47 3.38 3.41 -13.72
C GLU A 47 3.11 1.92 -13.96
N GLN A 48 3.90 1.04 -13.34
CA GLN A 48 3.61 -0.39 -13.33
C GLN A 48 2.29 -0.67 -12.59
N LEU A 49 2.07 -0.06 -11.42
CA LEU A 49 0.80 -0.19 -10.69
C LEU A 49 -0.38 0.33 -11.52
N ASN A 50 -0.22 1.47 -12.20
CA ASN A 50 -1.22 2.04 -13.11
C ASN A 50 -1.59 1.07 -14.25
N THR A 51 -0.62 0.31 -14.75
CA THR A 51 -0.85 -0.67 -15.81
C THR A 51 -1.57 -1.90 -15.28
N GLU A 52 -1.12 -2.44 -14.15
CA GLU A 52 -1.60 -3.70 -13.59
C GLU A 52 -2.99 -3.57 -12.94
N PHE A 53 -3.30 -2.43 -12.33
CA PHE A 53 -4.49 -2.23 -11.49
C PHE A 53 -5.47 -1.18 -12.02
N LYS A 54 -5.41 -0.85 -13.32
CA LYS A 54 -6.37 0.07 -13.95
C LYS A 54 -7.83 -0.38 -13.84
N ASP A 55 -8.05 -1.69 -13.72
CA ASP A 55 -9.37 -2.32 -13.64
C ASP A 55 -10.13 -1.95 -12.36
N ILE A 56 -9.42 -1.53 -11.31
CA ILE A 56 -10.03 -1.15 -10.03
C ILE A 56 -10.21 0.37 -9.83
N LEU A 57 -9.82 1.16 -10.83
CA LEU A 57 -9.95 2.62 -10.80
C LEU A 57 -11.30 3.05 -11.37
N VAL A 58 -12.01 3.91 -10.64
CA VAL A 58 -13.24 4.56 -11.14
C VAL A 58 -12.89 5.62 -12.19
N LYS A 59 -11.81 6.37 -11.94
CA LYS A 59 -11.31 7.45 -12.78
C LYS A 59 -9.85 7.73 -12.44
N GLY A 60 -9.17 8.43 -13.35
CA GLY A 60 -7.80 8.89 -13.14
C GLY A 60 -6.79 7.75 -13.10
N ARG A 61 -5.74 7.93 -12.30
CA ARG A 61 -4.60 7.03 -12.14
C ARG A 61 -4.27 6.93 -10.65
N ILE A 62 -3.42 5.97 -10.31
CA ILE A 62 -2.68 5.92 -9.05
C ILE A 62 -1.59 6.98 -9.13
N GLU A 63 -1.54 7.87 -8.14
CA GLU A 63 -0.60 9.00 -8.11
C GLU A 63 0.11 9.08 -6.76
N LYS A 64 1.38 9.52 -6.78
CA LYS A 64 2.08 9.88 -5.55
C LYS A 64 1.50 11.16 -4.99
N SER A 65 1.41 11.26 -3.68
CA SER A 65 0.89 12.47 -3.02
C SER A 65 1.62 12.79 -1.73
N GLN A 66 1.59 14.07 -1.38
CA GLN A 66 1.89 14.54 -0.03
C GLN A 66 0.65 14.36 0.86
N ALA A 67 0.80 14.65 2.15
CA ALA A 67 -0.32 14.59 3.08
C ALA A 67 -1.46 15.48 2.61
N LEU A 68 -2.66 14.91 2.55
CA LEU A 68 -3.84 15.72 2.26
C LEU A 68 -4.17 16.57 3.50
N PRO A 69 -4.74 17.77 3.34
CA PRO A 69 -5.10 18.62 4.49
C PRO A 69 -6.00 17.92 5.52
N ALA A 70 -6.83 16.97 5.09
CA ALA A 70 -7.69 16.16 5.96
C ALA A 70 -6.93 15.15 6.86
N GLU A 71 -5.62 15.00 6.66
CA GLU A 71 -4.73 14.15 7.45
C GLU A 71 -3.91 14.95 8.48
N ALA A 72 -4.18 16.25 8.64
CA ALA A 72 -3.40 17.12 9.53
C ALA A 72 -3.41 16.61 10.97
N GLY A 73 -2.21 16.51 11.56
CA GLY A 73 -2.00 16.04 12.94
C GLY A 73 -1.92 14.52 13.09
N ASP A 74 -1.99 13.74 12.01
CA ASP A 74 -1.73 12.30 12.03
C ASP A 74 -0.21 12.05 12.20
N GLU A 75 0.18 11.11 13.07
CA GLU A 75 1.60 10.74 13.27
C GLU A 75 2.27 10.27 11.97
N SER A 76 1.47 9.77 11.01
CA SER A 76 1.93 9.36 9.69
C SER A 76 2.04 10.51 8.67
N TRP A 77 2.04 11.77 9.11
CA TRP A 77 2.06 12.95 8.24
C TRP A 77 3.21 12.93 7.21
N ASP A 78 4.41 12.55 7.65
CA ASP A 78 5.61 12.56 6.80
C ASP A 78 5.77 11.31 5.92
N LEU A 79 4.86 10.34 6.01
CA LEU A 79 4.97 9.11 5.23
C LEU A 79 4.58 9.32 3.75
N PRO A 80 5.32 8.72 2.79
CA PRO A 80 4.93 8.70 1.38
C PRO A 80 3.53 8.09 1.16
N ARG A 81 2.86 8.52 0.09
CA ARG A 81 1.47 8.11 -0.18
C ARG A 81 1.23 7.82 -1.65
N LEU A 82 0.31 6.88 -1.89
CA LEU A 82 -0.40 6.74 -3.15
C LEU A 82 -1.87 7.15 -2.95
N VAL A 83 -2.43 7.84 -3.91
CA VAL A 83 -3.85 8.19 -3.97
C VAL A 83 -4.49 7.59 -5.21
N LEU A 84 -5.71 7.09 -5.07
CA LEU A 84 -6.49 6.52 -6.17
C LEU A 84 -7.99 6.64 -5.91
N THR A 85 -8.78 6.75 -6.98
CA THR A 85 -10.24 6.61 -6.88
C THR A 85 -10.62 5.14 -7.03
N PHE A 86 -10.56 4.38 -5.94
CA PHE A 86 -10.86 2.94 -5.93
C PHE A 86 -12.38 2.66 -6.06
N ASN A 87 -12.75 1.62 -6.80
CA ASN A 87 -14.15 1.27 -7.07
C ASN A 87 -14.94 0.71 -5.88
N GLN A 88 -14.28 0.47 -4.74
CA GLN A 88 -14.86 -0.02 -3.48
C GLN A 88 -15.56 -1.38 -3.58
N ARG A 89 -15.26 -2.17 -4.61
CA ARG A 89 -15.89 -3.47 -4.87
C ARG A 89 -14.84 -4.58 -4.95
N ASP A 90 -13.77 -4.34 -5.69
CA ASP A 90 -12.76 -5.36 -6.00
C ASP A 90 -11.68 -5.44 -4.92
N LEU A 91 -12.09 -5.71 -3.67
CA LEU A 91 -11.20 -5.75 -2.51
C LEU A 91 -10.09 -6.79 -2.66
N GLY A 92 -10.39 -7.96 -3.26
CA GLY A 92 -9.38 -8.97 -3.53
C GLY A 92 -8.26 -8.46 -4.46
N ARG A 93 -8.59 -7.57 -5.39
CA ARG A 93 -7.65 -6.97 -6.33
C ARG A 93 -6.87 -5.83 -5.67
N LEU A 94 -7.50 -5.06 -4.78
CA LEU A 94 -6.80 -4.12 -3.90
C LEU A 94 -5.76 -4.84 -3.01
N TYR A 95 -6.10 -5.99 -2.45
CA TYR A 95 -5.14 -6.82 -1.69
C TYR A 95 -3.95 -7.27 -2.55
N GLN A 96 -4.18 -7.64 -3.80
CA GLN A 96 -3.11 -7.95 -4.74
C GLN A 96 -2.24 -6.73 -5.06
N MET A 97 -2.83 -5.53 -5.14
CA MET A 97 -2.09 -4.27 -5.31
C MET A 97 -1.20 -3.98 -4.10
N ILE A 98 -1.71 -4.15 -2.88
CA ILE A 98 -0.92 -4.00 -1.65
C ILE A 98 0.24 -5.00 -1.62
N ALA A 99 -0.01 -6.26 -1.96
CA ALA A 99 1.05 -7.26 -2.09
C ALA A 99 2.11 -6.85 -3.13
N ARG A 100 1.69 -6.30 -4.27
CA ARG A 100 2.61 -5.79 -5.29
C ARG A 100 3.43 -4.60 -4.79
N ILE A 101 2.81 -3.65 -4.09
CA ILE A 101 3.49 -2.51 -3.44
C ILE A 101 4.61 -3.01 -2.53
N ASN A 102 4.33 -4.03 -1.71
CA ASN A 102 5.33 -4.61 -0.79
C ASN A 102 6.51 -5.28 -1.51
N GLN A 103 6.33 -5.73 -2.75
CA GLN A 103 7.40 -6.31 -3.57
C GLN A 103 8.24 -5.26 -4.32
N LEU A 104 7.68 -4.08 -4.59
CA LEU A 104 8.34 -3.01 -5.35
C LEU A 104 9.17 -2.08 -4.45
N GLY A 105 8.70 -1.81 -3.23
CA GLY A 105 9.38 -0.86 -2.35
C GLY A 105 10.66 -1.43 -1.73
N THR A 106 11.64 -0.54 -1.55
CA THR A 106 12.91 -0.88 -0.90
C THR A 106 12.66 -1.28 0.56
N HIS A 107 13.26 -2.41 0.95
CA HIS A 107 13.15 -2.93 2.31
C HIS A 107 14.00 -2.10 3.27
N VAL A 108 13.36 -1.51 4.27
CA VAL A 108 14.07 -1.00 5.45
C VAL A 108 14.21 -2.16 6.41
N ALA A 109 15.45 -2.59 6.67
CA ALA A 109 15.70 -3.61 7.67
C ALA A 109 15.16 -3.11 9.02
N HIS A 110 14.41 -3.95 9.73
CA HIS A 110 13.98 -3.64 11.09
C HIS A 110 15.22 -3.40 11.95
N PRO A 111 15.31 -2.28 12.69
CA PRO A 111 16.53 -1.88 13.41
C PRO A 111 16.98 -2.86 14.49
N GLU A 112 16.13 -3.84 14.82
CA GLU A 112 16.31 -4.87 15.84
C GLU A 112 17.06 -6.10 15.31
N LEU A 113 17.22 -6.21 13.98
CA LEU A 113 18.04 -7.22 13.30
C LEU A 113 19.43 -6.62 13.03
N LYS A 114 20.28 -6.59 14.07
CA LYS A 114 21.73 -6.33 13.97
C LYS A 114 22.51 -7.41 14.69
#